data_AF-A0A177F3F1-F1
#
_entry.id   AF-A0A177F3F1-F1
#
_cell.length_a   1.000
_cell.length_b   1.000
_cell.length_c   1.000
_cell.angle_alpha   90.00
_cell.angle_beta   90.00
_cell.angle_gamma   90.00
#
_symmetry.space_group_name_H-M   'P 1'
#
loop_
_entity.id
_entity.type
_entity.pdbx_description
1 polymer ?
#
loop_
_entity_poly.entity_id
_entity_poly.type
_entity_poly.pdbx_seq_one_letter_code
_entity_poly.pdbx_strand_id
1 'polypeptide(L)'
;MTRPAFEHLPLRKGDPPFSAWSLYGPDDQLGTLNILTPDVVTAAAKEITTGVRIGLDAPVDYLARPPHDRKPLTHTVIHKAPRAVHDDLLDFNTQISSQWDGFRHFGYQSLGLFYNGAKVSQLSGPEATANLGMHGITTSVTPHTPQPA
;
A
#
# COMPACT_ATOMS: atom_id res chain seq x y z
N MET A 1 17.39 14.63 -2.19
CA MET A 1 16.78 15.51 -3.20
C MET A 1 15.87 16.51 -2.53
N THR A 2 15.92 17.77 -2.95
CA THR A 2 14.95 18.78 -2.51
C THR A 2 13.59 18.49 -3.15
N ARG A 3 12.53 18.44 -2.34
CA ARG A 3 11.17 18.22 -2.85
C ARG A 3 10.67 19.48 -3.57
N PRO A 4 9.94 19.35 -4.70
CA PRO A 4 9.37 20.50 -5.39
C PRO A 4 8.33 21.20 -4.49
N ALA A 5 8.22 22.52 -4.65
CA ALA A 5 7.13 23.28 -4.08
C ALA A 5 5.80 22.90 -4.76
N PHE A 6 4.68 23.02 -4.04
CA PHE A 6 3.37 22.60 -4.55
C PHE A 6 2.97 23.39 -5.81
N GLU A 7 3.34 24.67 -5.86
CA GLU A 7 3.06 25.60 -6.96
C GLU A 7 3.80 25.23 -8.26
N HIS A 8 4.81 24.35 -8.18
CA HIS A 8 5.55 23.86 -9.33
C HIS A 8 5.00 22.54 -9.89
N LEU A 9 3.88 22.05 -9.36
CA LEU A 9 3.20 20.86 -9.87
C LEU A 9 2.16 21.23 -10.95
N PRO A 10 1.96 20.39 -11.99
CA PRO A 10 2.62 19.10 -12.21
C PRO A 10 4.05 19.22 -12.72
N LEU A 11 4.87 18.20 -12.43
CA LEU A 11 6.29 18.17 -12.82
C LEU A 11 6.50 18.05 -14.33
N ARG A 12 5.57 17.43 -15.05
CA ARG A 12 5.63 17.29 -16.51
C ARG A 12 4.40 17.93 -17.15
N LYS A 13 4.62 18.56 -18.29
CA LYS A 13 3.54 19.12 -19.10
C LYS A 13 2.60 18.00 -19.53
N GLY A 14 1.30 18.15 -19.25
CA GLY A 14 0.27 17.18 -19.60
C GLY A 14 -0.05 16.14 -18.52
N ASP A 15 0.73 16.08 -17.44
CA ASP A 15 0.35 15.28 -16.27
C ASP A 15 -0.85 15.90 -15.53
N PRO A 16 -1.59 15.12 -14.72
CA PRO A 16 -2.73 15.63 -13.97
C PRO A 16 -2.36 16.80 -13.05
N PRO A 17 -3.29 17.75 -12.79
CA PRO A 17 -3.05 18.87 -11.89
C PRO A 17 -2.50 18.41 -10.53
N PHE A 18 -1.51 19.14 -10.02
CA PHE A 18 -0.89 18.88 -8.70
C PHE A 18 -0.21 17.51 -8.54
N SER A 19 0.05 16.80 -9.63
CA SER A 19 0.76 15.52 -9.56
C SER A 19 2.28 15.70 -9.48
N ALA A 20 2.91 14.99 -8.53
CA ALA A 20 4.36 14.86 -8.44
C ALA A 20 4.87 13.63 -9.20
N TRP A 21 4.20 13.25 -10.29
CA TRP A 21 4.58 12.08 -11.08
C TRP A 21 5.98 12.23 -11.67
N SER A 22 6.67 11.10 -11.82
CA SER A 22 8.09 11.03 -12.19
C SER A 22 9.09 11.65 -11.22
N LEU A 23 8.67 12.13 -10.03
CA LEU A 23 9.61 12.63 -9.01
C LEU A 23 10.68 11.59 -8.63
N TYR A 24 10.28 10.32 -8.57
CA TYR A 24 11.16 9.18 -8.26
C TYR A 24 11.49 8.33 -9.49
N GLY A 25 11.21 8.83 -10.70
CA GLY A 25 11.40 8.14 -11.96
C GLY A 25 10.09 7.78 -12.68
N PRO A 26 10.14 7.62 -14.01
CA PRO A 26 8.94 7.41 -14.84
C PRO A 26 8.25 6.07 -14.60
N ASP A 27 9.01 5.05 -14.17
CA ASP A 27 8.51 3.70 -13.90
C ASP A 27 8.30 3.43 -12.40
N ASP A 28 8.44 4.46 -11.57
CA ASP A 28 8.26 4.33 -10.12
C ASP A 28 6.85 3.88 -9.77
N GLN A 29 6.76 3.05 -8.72
CA GLN A 29 5.53 2.46 -8.20
C GLN A 29 5.34 2.68 -6.70
N LEU A 30 6.31 3.32 -6.03
CA LEU A 30 6.34 3.47 -4.58
C LEU A 30 6.00 4.89 -4.13
N GLY A 31 6.09 5.87 -5.03
CA GLY A 31 5.78 7.26 -4.72
C GLY A 31 6.57 7.75 -3.51
N THR A 32 5.87 8.36 -2.55
CA THR A 32 6.51 8.89 -1.36
C THR A 32 7.10 7.83 -0.43
N LEU A 33 6.80 6.54 -0.61
CA LEU A 33 7.46 5.48 0.18
C LEU A 33 8.95 5.38 -0.12
N ASN A 34 9.42 5.91 -1.26
CA ASN A 34 10.84 6.04 -1.58
C ASN A 34 11.63 6.89 -0.56
N ILE A 35 10.96 7.64 0.34
CA ILE A 35 11.64 8.35 1.43
C ILE A 35 12.11 7.42 2.56
N LEU A 36 11.56 6.20 2.64
CA LEU A 36 11.89 5.20 3.65
C LEU A 36 13.17 4.45 3.25
N THR A 37 14.28 5.17 3.19
CA THR A 37 15.59 4.58 2.88
C THR A 37 16.08 3.67 4.01
N PRO A 38 17.00 2.72 3.76
CA PRO A 38 17.59 1.90 4.81
C PRO A 38 18.17 2.72 5.98
N ASP A 39 18.78 3.87 5.69
CA ASP A 39 19.33 4.77 6.72
C ASP A 39 18.22 5.42 7.56
N VAL A 40 17.12 5.87 6.93
CA VAL A 40 15.97 6.44 7.65
C VAL A 40 15.32 5.38 8.54
N VAL A 41 15.13 4.16 8.02
CA VAL A 41 14.56 3.04 8.78
C VAL A 41 15.46 2.65 9.94
N THR A 42 16.78 2.56 9.72
CA THR A 42 17.76 2.24 10.77
C THR A 42 17.82 3.34 11.83
N ALA A 43 17.76 4.61 11.42
CA ALA A 43 17.75 5.74 12.35
C ALA A 43 16.50 5.72 13.25
N ALA A 44 15.33 5.36 12.71
CA ALA A 44 14.09 5.26 13.47
C ALA A 44 14.16 4.24 14.62
N ALA A 45 15.00 3.20 14.53
CA ALA A 45 15.19 2.25 15.62
C ALA A 45 15.74 2.91 16.90
N LYS A 46 16.44 4.05 16.78
CA LYS A 46 16.99 4.79 17.94
C LYS A 46 15.90 5.42 18.80
N GLU A 47 14.68 5.59 18.28
CA GLU A 47 13.53 6.11 19.04
C GLU A 47 13.02 5.10 20.09
N ILE A 48 13.40 3.81 19.97
CA ILE A 48 12.99 2.75 20.89
C ILE A 48 13.84 2.83 22.16
N THR A 49 13.33 3.56 23.17
CA THR A 49 14.05 3.79 24.44
C THR A 49 13.39 3.14 25.67
N THR A 50 12.07 2.95 25.64
CA THR A 50 11.30 2.47 26.81
C THR A 50 10.79 1.03 26.66
N GLY A 51 10.76 0.50 25.42
CA GLY A 51 10.17 -0.81 25.12
C GLY A 51 8.63 -0.86 25.22
N VAL A 52 7.96 0.27 25.44
CA VAL A 52 6.48 0.33 25.45
C VAL A 52 5.93 0.08 24.05
N ARG A 53 4.87 -0.73 23.97
CA ARG A 53 4.17 -1.06 22.73
C ARG A 53 2.74 -0.53 22.79
N ILE A 54 2.30 0.13 21.73
CA ILE A 54 0.94 0.65 21.57
C ILE A 54 0.36 0.02 20.31
N GLY A 55 -0.75 -0.71 20.43
CA GLY A 55 -1.48 -1.25 19.29
C GLY A 55 -2.24 -0.13 18.57
N LEU A 56 -2.07 -0.04 17.25
CA LEU A 56 -2.77 0.93 16.39
C LEU A 56 -3.84 0.26 15.51
N ASP A 57 -3.96 -1.06 15.59
CA ASP A 57 -4.93 -1.83 14.84
C ASP A 57 -6.30 -1.75 15.51
N ALA A 58 -7.29 -1.34 14.73
CA ALA A 58 -8.69 -1.50 15.08
C ALA A 58 -9.09 -2.98 14.92
N PRO A 59 -10.15 -3.44 15.61
CA PRO A 59 -10.75 -4.76 15.35
C PRO A 59 -11.06 -4.95 13.86
N VAL A 60 -10.87 -6.15 13.31
CA VAL A 60 -11.04 -6.41 11.87
C VAL A 60 -12.47 -6.16 11.37
N ASP A 61 -13.45 -6.14 12.28
CA ASP A 61 -14.86 -5.80 12.08
C ASP A 61 -15.23 -4.38 12.51
N TYR A 62 -14.24 -3.49 12.70
CA TYR A 62 -14.44 -2.12 13.21
C TYR A 62 -15.60 -1.38 12.52
N LEU A 63 -15.70 -1.48 11.19
CA LEU A 63 -16.89 -1.03 10.45
C LEU A 63 -17.88 -2.18 10.27
N ALA A 64 -18.63 -2.51 11.32
CA ALA A 64 -19.66 -3.57 11.27
C ALA A 64 -20.79 -3.29 10.25
N ARG A 65 -20.99 -2.02 9.88
CA ARG A 65 -21.84 -1.58 8.76
C ARG A 65 -21.00 -0.73 7.81
N PRO A 66 -20.24 -1.35 6.89
CA PRO A 66 -19.34 -0.62 6.01
C PRO A 66 -20.08 0.33 5.07
N PRO A 67 -19.51 1.51 4.75
CA PRO A 67 -20.06 2.42 3.75
C PRO A 67 -19.72 1.96 2.33
N HIS A 68 -20.28 2.63 1.31
CA HIS A 68 -19.98 2.42 -0.11
C HIS A 68 -20.18 0.98 -0.59
N ASP A 69 -21.24 0.33 -0.11
CA ASP A 69 -21.60 -1.05 -0.45
C ASP A 69 -20.47 -2.08 -0.23
N ARG A 70 -19.53 -1.76 0.69
CA ARG A 70 -18.42 -2.65 1.04
C ARG A 70 -18.94 -3.85 1.81
N LYS A 71 -18.38 -5.02 1.50
CA LYS A 71 -18.70 -6.28 2.18
C LYS A 71 -18.22 -6.24 3.64
N PRO A 72 -19.09 -6.51 4.63
CA PRO A 72 -18.69 -6.65 6.04
C PRO A 72 -17.86 -7.93 6.24
N LEU A 73 -17.27 -8.08 7.43
CA LEU A 73 -16.57 -9.30 7.81
C LEU A 73 -17.53 -10.47 8.01
N THR A 74 -17.19 -11.60 7.37
CA THR A 74 -17.65 -12.93 7.76
C THR A 74 -16.47 -13.74 8.31
N HIS A 75 -16.63 -14.32 9.50
CA HIS A 75 -15.63 -15.19 10.13
C HIS A 75 -16.23 -16.59 10.33
N THR A 76 -15.57 -17.60 9.75
CA THR A 76 -15.96 -19.02 9.87
C THR A 76 -14.81 -19.82 10.47
N VAL A 77 -15.06 -20.49 11.59
CA VAL A 77 -14.11 -21.41 12.24
C VAL A 77 -14.38 -22.84 11.76
N ILE A 78 -13.35 -23.53 11.28
CA ILE A 78 -13.43 -24.87 10.67
C ILE A 78 -12.65 -25.87 11.53
N HIS A 79 -13.36 -26.82 12.14
CA HIS A 79 -12.72 -27.92 12.86
C HIS A 79 -12.22 -29.02 11.91
N LYS A 80 -10.94 -29.38 11.99
CA LYS A 80 -10.26 -30.40 11.18
C LYS A 80 -10.31 -31.78 11.83
N ALA A 81 -11.53 -32.23 12.11
CA ALA A 81 -11.76 -33.55 12.69
C ALA A 81 -11.09 -34.68 11.87
N PRO A 82 -10.59 -35.74 12.52
CA PRO A 82 -10.66 -35.99 13.96
C PRO A 82 -9.57 -35.28 14.78
N ARG A 83 -8.68 -34.51 14.14
CA ARG A 83 -7.61 -33.81 14.86
C ARG A 83 -8.19 -32.64 15.66
N ALA A 84 -7.60 -32.33 16.81
CA ALA A 84 -7.90 -31.12 17.58
C ALA A 84 -7.23 -29.89 16.93
N VAL A 85 -7.62 -29.57 15.70
CA VAL A 85 -7.06 -28.48 14.89
C VAL A 85 -8.21 -27.66 14.31
N HIS A 86 -8.08 -26.33 14.33
CA HIS A 86 -9.05 -25.41 13.73
C HIS A 86 -8.34 -24.54 12.68
N ASP A 87 -9.00 -24.30 11.56
CA ASP A 87 -8.64 -23.26 10.58
C ASP A 87 -9.71 -22.17 10.62
N ASP A 88 -9.35 -20.93 10.29
CA ASP A 88 -10.29 -19.81 10.18
C ASP A 88 -10.37 -19.32 8.73
N LEU A 89 -11.58 -18.97 8.28
CA LEU A 89 -11.82 -18.27 7.02
C LEU A 89 -12.37 -16.88 7.33
N LEU A 90 -11.68 -15.86 6.82
CA LEU A 90 -12.09 -14.47 6.86
C LEU A 90 -12.43 -14.03 5.45
N ASP A 91 -13.62 -13.46 5.27
CA ASP A 91 -14.10 -12.93 4.00
C ASP A 91 -14.64 -11.52 4.24
N PHE A 92 -13.91 -10.52 3.76
CA PHE A 92 -14.17 -9.12 4.05
C PHE A 92 -13.57 -8.20 2.97
N ASN A 93 -14.07 -6.97 2.90
CA ASN A 93 -13.44 -5.93 2.10
C ASN A 93 -12.25 -5.31 2.88
N THR A 94 -11.09 -5.15 2.26
CA THR A 94 -9.86 -4.70 2.96
C THR A 94 -9.86 -3.23 3.38
N GLN A 95 -10.93 -2.48 3.11
CA GLN A 95 -11.13 -1.07 3.49
C GLN A 95 -12.16 -0.89 4.63
N ILE A 96 -12.27 -1.85 5.56
CA ILE A 96 -13.28 -1.84 6.65
C ILE A 96 -12.70 -1.77 8.07
N SER A 97 -11.38 -1.67 8.22
CA SER A 97 -10.68 -1.59 9.50
C SER A 97 -9.37 -0.80 9.33
N SER A 98 -8.41 -0.90 10.27
CA SER A 98 -7.06 -0.37 10.09
C SER A 98 -6.49 -0.86 8.75
N GLN A 99 -6.08 0.08 7.91
CA GLN A 99 -5.81 -0.17 6.49
C GLN A 99 -4.70 0.71 5.95
N TRP A 100 -4.10 0.25 4.86
CA TRP A 100 -3.29 1.06 3.96
C TRP A 100 -3.98 1.11 2.60
N ASP A 101 -4.18 2.32 2.09
CA ASP A 101 -4.71 2.54 0.75
C ASP A 101 -3.56 2.74 -0.24
N GLY A 102 -3.31 1.71 -1.05
CA GLY A 102 -2.28 1.74 -2.08
C GLY A 102 -2.62 2.66 -3.24
N PHE A 103 -1.66 2.89 -4.14
CA PHE A 103 -1.83 3.78 -5.30
C PHE A 103 -2.89 3.32 -6.32
N ARG A 104 -3.44 2.10 -6.16
CA ARG A 104 -4.61 1.60 -6.90
C ARG A 104 -5.96 2.02 -6.30
N HIS A 105 -5.99 2.50 -5.06
CA HIS A 105 -7.24 2.70 -4.33
C HIS A 105 -8.07 3.84 -4.92
N PHE A 106 -7.43 4.95 -5.26
CA PHE A 106 -8.13 6.16 -5.68
C PHE A 106 -7.33 6.94 -6.73
N GLY A 107 -7.85 6.99 -7.95
CA GLY A 107 -7.25 7.71 -9.07
C GLY A 107 -7.90 9.08 -9.33
N TYR A 108 -7.39 9.80 -10.32
CA TYR A 108 -8.00 11.01 -10.85
C TYR A 108 -9.29 10.67 -11.59
N GLN A 109 -10.43 10.96 -10.97
CA GLN A 109 -11.75 10.51 -11.44
C GLN A 109 -12.08 10.98 -12.86
N SER A 110 -11.83 12.25 -13.19
CA SER A 110 -12.11 12.80 -14.52
C SER A 110 -11.18 12.29 -15.62
N LEU A 111 -10.01 11.76 -15.25
CA LEU A 111 -8.98 11.30 -16.19
C LEU A 111 -8.90 9.78 -16.29
N GLY A 112 -9.42 9.05 -15.30
CA GLY A 112 -9.29 7.59 -15.20
C GLY A 112 -7.84 7.11 -15.04
N LEU A 113 -6.98 7.95 -14.47
CA LEU A 113 -5.56 7.68 -14.28
C LEU A 113 -5.19 7.54 -12.80
N PHE A 114 -4.28 6.62 -12.53
CA PHE A 114 -3.66 6.38 -11.22
C PHE A 114 -2.19 6.80 -11.26
N TYR A 115 -1.47 6.61 -10.15
CA TYR A 115 -0.08 7.03 -10.00
C TYR A 115 0.79 6.69 -11.23
N ASN A 116 1.61 7.66 -11.66
CA ASN A 116 2.48 7.58 -12.84
C ASN A 116 1.75 7.22 -14.16
N GLY A 117 0.45 7.52 -14.27
CA GLY A 117 -0.31 7.37 -15.51
C GLY A 117 -0.91 5.98 -15.74
N ALA A 118 -0.87 5.10 -14.73
CA ALA A 118 -1.51 3.79 -14.83
C ALA A 118 -3.01 3.93 -15.09
N LYS A 119 -3.55 3.09 -15.98
CA LYS A 119 -4.97 3.09 -16.37
C LYS A 119 -5.74 2.00 -15.62
N VAL A 120 -7.05 2.17 -15.49
CA VAL A 120 -7.96 1.17 -14.88
C VAL A 120 -7.72 -0.24 -15.43
N SER A 121 -7.59 -0.38 -16.75
CA SER A 121 -7.39 -1.68 -17.43
C SER A 121 -6.09 -2.39 -17.05
N GLN A 122 -5.08 -1.66 -16.58
CA GLN A 122 -3.79 -2.20 -16.15
C GLN A 122 -3.81 -2.62 -14.67
N LEU A 123 -4.84 -2.22 -13.91
CA LEU A 123 -4.99 -2.53 -12.49
C LEU A 123 -6.03 -3.62 -12.25
N SER A 124 -7.00 -3.74 -13.15
CA SER A 124 -8.11 -4.68 -13.10
C SER A 124 -8.55 -5.05 -14.52
N GLY A 125 -9.04 -6.29 -14.69
CA GLY A 125 -9.45 -6.81 -15.99
C GLY A 125 -8.38 -7.67 -16.67
N PRO A 126 -8.54 -7.98 -17.98
CA PRO A 126 -7.69 -8.95 -18.69
C PRO A 126 -6.21 -8.55 -18.76
N GLU A 127 -5.92 -7.25 -18.80
CA GLU A 127 -4.56 -6.70 -18.93
C GLU A 127 -3.96 -6.29 -17.57
N ALA A 128 -4.56 -6.78 -16.47
CA ALA A 128 -4.13 -6.40 -15.13
C ALA A 128 -2.70 -6.87 -14.86
N THR A 129 -1.86 -5.94 -14.41
CA THR A 129 -0.50 -6.21 -13.97
C THR A 129 -0.45 -6.24 -12.44
N ALA A 130 0.73 -6.55 -11.88
CA ALA A 130 1.02 -6.40 -10.45
C ALA A 130 1.35 -4.94 -10.07
N ASN A 131 1.45 -4.02 -11.03
CA ASN A 131 1.96 -2.68 -10.77
C ASN A 131 1.11 -1.87 -9.79
N LEU A 132 1.74 -1.06 -8.93
CA LEU A 132 1.07 -0.27 -7.88
C LEU A 132 0.37 -1.12 -6.79
N GLY A 133 0.52 -2.44 -6.82
CA GLY A 133 -0.01 -3.32 -5.79
C GLY A 133 0.75 -3.17 -4.47
N MET A 134 0.06 -3.37 -3.35
CA MET A 134 0.64 -3.22 -2.01
C MET A 134 1.86 -4.12 -1.73
N HIS A 135 2.00 -5.24 -2.45
CA HIS A 135 3.17 -6.11 -2.36
C HIS A 135 4.48 -5.44 -2.79
N GLY A 136 4.42 -4.40 -3.64
CA GLY A 136 5.62 -3.69 -4.10
C GLY A 136 6.37 -2.98 -2.96
N ILE A 137 5.68 -2.69 -1.85
CA ILE A 137 6.25 -2.01 -0.67
C ILE A 137 7.29 -2.88 0.02
N THR A 138 7.13 -4.21 0.00
CA THR A 138 8.01 -5.14 0.73
C THR A 138 9.20 -5.64 -0.09
N THR A 139 9.16 -5.48 -1.42
CA THR A 139 10.15 -6.08 -2.34
C THR A 139 11.27 -5.12 -2.75
N SER A 140 11.24 -3.87 -2.30
CA SER A 140 12.17 -2.81 -2.71
C SER A 140 13.45 -2.73 -1.87
N VAL A 141 13.73 -3.75 -1.05
CA VAL A 141 15.05 -3.92 -0.44
C VAL A 141 16.02 -4.25 -1.58
N THR A 142 16.97 -3.35 -1.83
CA THR A 142 18.08 -3.58 -2.75
C THR A 142 18.68 -4.96 -2.44
N PRO A 143 18.85 -5.88 -3.42
CA PRO A 143 19.42 -7.18 -3.15
C PRO A 143 20.77 -6.98 -2.47
N HIS A 144 20.89 -7.41 -1.22
CA HIS A 144 22.16 -7.46 -0.53
C HIS A 144 22.98 -8.53 -1.25
N THR A 145 23.90 -8.11 -2.12
CA THR A 145 24.91 -9.03 -2.65
C THR A 145 25.65 -9.60 -1.44
N PRO A 146 25.64 -10.94 -1.22
CA PRO A 146 26.45 -11.52 -0.17
C PRO A 146 27.91 -11.16 -0.43
N GLN A 147 28.61 -10.61 0.55
CA GLN A 147 30.07 -10.57 0.46
C GLN A 147 30.58 -12.02 0.47
N PRO A 148 31.52 -12.38 -0.42
CA PRO A 148 32.14 -13.70 -0.37
C PRO A 148 32.88 -13.87 0.96
N ALA A 149 32.82 -15.10 1.47
CA ALA A 149 33.46 -15.54 2.70
C ALA A 149 34.98 -15.33 2.70
#